data_AF-A0A9D1GC79-F1
#
_entry.id   AF-A0A9D1GC79-F1
#
_cell.length_a   1.000
_cell.length_b   1.000
_cell.length_c   1.000
_cell.angle_alpha   90.00
_cell.angle_beta   90.00
_cell.angle_gamma   90.00
#
_symmetry.space_group_name_H-M   'P 1'
#
loop_
_entity.id
_entity.type
_entity.pdbx_description
1 polymer ?
#
loop_
_entity_poly.entity_id
_entity_poly.type
_entity_poly.pdbx_seq_one_letter_code
_entity_poly.pdbx_strand_id
1 'polypeptide(L)'
;MTKTNLARLIVLILVFLFFVLYFMQASGYNEYTRNRENMLTEEQIKEYEEDIEAGKDVTIKDYLNKDKVNYDNKVSDLGLNLSELIGDVFNKGMNVFFEMLNEAVSS
;
A
#
# COMPACT_ATOMS: atom_id res chain seq x y z
N MET A 1 -6.18 9.41 32.51
CA MET A 1 -6.50 8.08 31.93
C MET A 1 -5.78 7.03 32.77
N THR A 2 -6.50 6.15 33.48
CA THR A 2 -5.87 5.11 34.34
C THR A 2 -5.25 4.02 33.46
N LYS A 3 -4.14 3.38 33.90
CA LYS A 3 -3.39 2.36 33.14
C LYS A 3 -4.27 1.26 32.53
N THR A 4 -5.36 0.89 33.22
CA THR A 4 -6.36 -0.10 32.77
C THR A 4 -7.12 0.32 31.51
N ASN A 5 -7.36 1.62 31.30
CA ASN A 5 -8.07 2.12 30.12
C ASN A 5 -7.15 2.16 28.89
N LEU A 6 -5.85 2.38 29.08
CA LEU A 6 -4.87 2.36 27.99
C LEU A 6 -4.63 0.93 27.49
N ALA A 7 -4.49 -0.05 28.39
CA ALA A 7 -4.34 -1.45 28.02
C ALA A 7 -5.57 -1.97 27.25
N ARG A 8 -6.79 -1.63 27.70
CA ARG A 8 -8.03 -1.96 26.99
C ARG A 8 -8.08 -1.33 25.59
N LEU A 9 -7.63 -0.08 25.44
CA LEU A 9 -7.55 0.60 24.14
C LEU A 9 -6.58 -0.13 23.19
N ILE A 10 -5.40 -0.50 23.67
CA ILE A 10 -4.40 -1.24 22.86
C ILE A 10 -4.97 -2.58 22.39
N VAL A 11 -5.62 -3.34 23.28
CA VAL A 11 -6.26 -4.61 22.91
C VAL A 11 -7.34 -4.41 21.85
N LEU A 12 -8.16 -3.35 21.96
CA LEU A 12 -9.17 -3.04 20.94
C LEU A 12 -8.54 -2.69 19.58
N ILE A 13 -7.44 -1.94 19.56
CA ILE A 13 -6.69 -1.63 18.33
C ILE A 13 -6.14 -2.90 17.70
N LEU A 14 -5.55 -3.81 18.50
CA LEU A 14 -5.02 -5.08 18.00
C LEU A 14 -6.11 -5.98 17.41
N VAL A 15 -7.27 -6.06 18.07
CA VAL A 15 -8.43 -6.81 17.56
C VAL A 15 -8.95 -6.20 16.26
N PHE A 16 -8.99 -4.86 16.16
CA PHE A 16 -9.37 -4.18 14.94
C PHE A 16 -8.40 -4.47 13.78
N LEU A 17 -7.08 -4.39 14.02
CA LEU A 17 -6.06 -4.72 13.02
C LEU A 17 -6.15 -6.19 12.59
N PHE A 18 -6.42 -7.11 13.52
CA PHE A 18 -6.64 -8.52 13.19
C PHE A 18 -7.78 -8.71 12.18
N PHE A 19 -8.92 -8.04 12.39
CA PHE A 19 -10.04 -8.12 11.45
C PHE A 19 -9.68 -7.53 10.08
N VAL A 20 -9.00 -6.37 10.04
CA VAL A 20 -8.53 -5.76 8.78
C VAL A 20 -7.67 -6.74 7.99
N LEU A 21 -6.69 -7.38 8.64
CA LEU A 21 -5.81 -8.35 7.99
C LEU A 21 -6.55 -9.63 7.56
N TYR A 22 -7.46 -10.12 8.40
CA TYR A 22 -8.28 -11.30 8.08
C TYR A 22 -9.17 -11.05 6.86
N PHE A 23 -9.83 -9.89 6.79
CA PHE A 23 -10.62 -9.51 5.62
C PHE A 23 -9.76 -9.30 4.39
N MET A 24 -8.60 -8.63 4.48
CA MET A 24 -7.67 -8.51 3.35
C MET A 24 -7.25 -9.87 2.77
N GLN A 25 -6.99 -10.85 3.64
CA GLN A 25 -6.67 -12.22 3.23
C GLN A 25 -7.87 -12.90 2.57
N ALA A 26 -9.07 -12.79 3.17
CA ALA A 26 -10.29 -13.42 2.68
C ALA A 26 -10.84 -12.78 1.39
N SER A 27 -10.64 -11.48 1.19
CA SER A 27 -11.14 -10.70 0.06
C SER A 27 -10.26 -10.81 -1.20
N GLY A 28 -9.22 -11.64 -1.19
CA GLY A 28 -8.47 -11.96 -2.41
C GLY A 28 -7.69 -10.77 -2.99
N TYR A 29 -7.13 -9.89 -2.17
CA TYR A 29 -6.33 -8.73 -2.63
C TYR A 29 -5.21 -9.11 -3.62
N ASN A 30 -4.70 -10.34 -3.52
CA ASN A 30 -3.72 -10.91 -4.46
C ASN A 30 -4.26 -11.17 -5.87
N GLU A 31 -5.56 -11.41 -6.03
CA GLU A 31 -6.19 -11.75 -7.31
C GLU A 31 -6.63 -10.49 -8.05
N TYR A 32 -7.13 -9.49 -7.33
CA TYR A 32 -7.57 -8.20 -7.88
C TYR A 32 -6.42 -7.37 -8.48
N THR A 33 -5.25 -7.37 -7.83
CA THR A 33 -4.09 -6.57 -8.28
C THR A 33 -3.47 -7.18 -9.55
N ARG A 34 -3.39 -8.52 -9.64
CA ARG A 34 -2.75 -9.24 -10.74
C ARG A 34 -3.56 -9.24 -12.03
N ASN A 35 -4.90 -9.17 -11.91
CA ASN A 35 -5.80 -9.06 -13.07
C ASN A 35 -5.82 -7.66 -13.68
N ARG A 36 -5.67 -6.61 -12.86
CA ARG A 36 -5.78 -5.22 -13.32
C ARG A 36 -4.56 -4.71 -14.10
N GLU A 37 -3.39 -5.31 -13.90
CA GLU A 37 -2.16 -4.92 -14.61
C GLU A 37 -2.15 -5.32 -16.11
N ASN A 38 -3.02 -6.26 -16.52
CA ASN A 38 -2.96 -6.85 -17.86
C ASN A 38 -4.28 -6.79 -18.65
N MET A 39 -5.34 -6.18 -18.12
CA MET A 39 -6.64 -6.12 -18.79
C MET A 39 -7.00 -4.70 -19.20
N LEU A 40 -7.26 -4.52 -20.50
CA LEU A 40 -7.98 -3.36 -21.02
C LEU A 40 -9.38 -3.35 -20.39
N THR A 41 -9.81 -2.18 -19.94
CA THR A 41 -11.20 -1.97 -19.53
C THR A 41 -12.14 -2.14 -20.73
N GLU A 42 -13.41 -2.47 -20.49
CA GLU A 42 -14.41 -2.59 -21.57
C GLU A 42 -14.49 -1.31 -22.43
N GLU A 43 -14.30 -0.14 -21.81
CA GLU A 43 -14.26 1.15 -22.48
C GLU A 43 -13.05 1.27 -23.43
N GLN A 44 -11.86 0.88 -22.98
CA GLN A 44 -10.63 0.88 -23.80
C GLN A 44 -10.69 -0.12 -24.96
N ILE A 45 -11.37 -1.26 -24.78
CA ILE A 45 -11.59 -2.22 -25.87
C ILE A 45 -12.50 -1.61 -26.93
N LYS A 46 -13.57 -0.95 -26.51
CA LYS A 46 -14.53 -0.29 -27.41
C LYS A 46 -13.88 0.85 -28.19
N GLU A 47 -13.09 1.70 -27.55
CA GLU A 47 -12.33 2.76 -28.23
C GLU A 47 -11.33 2.21 -29.24
N TYR A 48 -10.62 1.12 -28.90
CA TYR A 48 -9.72 0.45 -29.83
C TYR A 48 -10.44 -0.10 -31.07
N GLU A 49 -11.61 -0.72 -30.89
CA GLU A 49 -12.43 -1.22 -32.00
C GLU A 49 -12.93 -0.09 -32.91
N GLU A 50 -13.45 1.00 -32.33
CA GLU A 50 -13.92 2.17 -33.08
C GLU A 50 -12.78 2.84 -33.88
N ASP A 51 -11.58 2.90 -33.33
CA ASP A 51 -10.42 3.52 -34.00
C ASP A 51 -9.86 2.65 -35.12
N ILE A 52 -9.93 1.31 -35.00
CA ILE A 52 -9.65 0.40 -36.12
C ILE A 52 -10.68 0.57 -37.23
N GLU A 53 -11.96 0.62 -36.90
CA GLU A 53 -13.04 0.82 -37.88
C GLU A 53 -12.90 2.17 -38.61
N ALA A 54 -12.43 3.20 -37.91
CA ALA A 54 -12.12 4.52 -38.49
C ALA A 54 -10.84 4.57 -39.33
N GLY A 55 -10.08 3.47 -39.41
CA GLY A 55 -8.85 3.36 -40.20
C GLY A 55 -7.65 4.09 -39.60
N LYS A 56 -7.65 4.35 -38.28
CA LYS A 56 -6.51 4.94 -37.59
C LYS A 56 -5.41 3.90 -37.38
N ASP A 57 -4.16 4.33 -37.48
CA ASP A 57 -2.99 3.51 -37.18
C ASP A 57 -2.74 3.50 -35.67
N VAL A 58 -3.39 2.57 -34.97
CA VAL A 58 -3.33 2.43 -33.51
C VAL A 58 -2.99 0.99 -33.10
N THR A 59 -2.30 0.83 -31.99
CA THR A 59 -1.96 -0.47 -31.41
C THR A 59 -2.60 -0.63 -30.04
N ILE A 60 -2.85 -1.88 -29.60
CA ILE A 60 -3.37 -2.18 -28.25
C ILE A 60 -2.59 -1.48 -27.12
N LYS A 61 -1.30 -1.21 -27.33
CA LYS A 61 -0.44 -0.54 -26.34
C LYS A 61 -0.80 0.93 -26.14
N ASP A 62 -1.41 1.57 -27.13
CA ASP A 62 -1.81 2.97 -27.07
C ASP A 62 -3.00 3.19 -26.12
N TYR A 63 -3.72 2.11 -25.78
CA TYR A 63 -4.86 2.09 -24.87
C TYR A 63 -4.53 1.48 -23.50
N LEU A 64 -3.28 1.05 -23.29
CA LEU A 64 -2.78 0.71 -21.96
C LEU A 64 -2.46 2.02 -21.23
N ASN A 65 -3.48 2.66 -20.67
CA ASN A 65 -3.36 3.93 -19.95
C ASN A 65 -2.19 3.87 -18.94
N LYS A 66 -1.10 4.60 -19.27
CA LYS A 66 -0.02 4.95 -18.35
C LYS A 66 -0.28 6.30 -17.68
N ASP A 67 -1.53 6.67 -17.51
CA ASP A 67 -1.85 7.84 -16.70
C ASP A 67 -1.36 7.55 -15.29
N LYS A 68 -0.36 8.32 -14.86
CA LYS A 68 0.05 8.37 -13.46
C LYS A 68 -1.16 8.84 -12.68
N VAL A 69 -1.93 7.90 -12.14
CA VAL A 69 -2.98 8.20 -11.19
C VAL A 69 -2.31 8.91 -10.02
N ASN A 70 -2.61 10.19 -9.84
CA ASN A 70 -2.14 10.91 -8.67
C ASN A 70 -2.95 10.41 -7.46
N TYR A 71 -2.31 9.65 -6.58
CA TYR A 71 -2.91 9.15 -5.34
C TYR A 71 -2.75 10.13 -4.17
N ASP A 72 -2.32 11.38 -4.41
CA ASP A 72 -2.28 12.43 -3.39
C ASP A 72 -3.68 12.68 -2.83
N ASN A 73 -3.90 12.18 -1.63
CA ASN A 73 -5.09 12.43 -0.85
C ASN A 73 -4.73 12.34 0.63
N LYS A 74 -5.61 12.84 1.48
CA LYS A 74 -5.38 12.89 2.93
C LYS A 74 -5.07 11.53 3.56
N VAL A 75 -5.56 10.42 2.99
CA VAL A 75 -5.27 9.07 3.48
C VAL A 75 -3.84 8.67 3.12
N SER A 76 -3.40 8.96 1.89
CA SER A 76 -2.03 8.76 1.44
C SER A 76 -1.03 9.59 2.26
N ASP A 77 -1.33 10.87 2.52
CA ASP A 77 -0.49 11.73 3.36
C ASP A 77 -0.37 11.21 4.79
N LEU A 78 -1.48 10.73 5.37
CA LEU A 78 -1.48 10.10 6.70
C LEU A 78 -0.63 8.82 6.71
N GLY A 79 -0.70 8.02 5.65
CA GLY A 79 0.13 6.83 5.47
C GLY A 79 1.62 7.16 5.38
N LEU A 80 1.98 8.18 4.60
CA LEU A 80 3.36 8.65 4.48
C LEU A 80 3.91 9.14 5.82
N ASN A 81 3.16 9.99 6.53
CA ASN A 81 3.57 10.49 7.85
C ASN A 81 3.71 9.36 8.89
N LEU A 82 2.80 8.38 8.87
CA LEU A 82 2.90 7.21 9.74
C LEU A 82 4.14 6.37 9.39
N SER A 83 4.43 6.18 8.10
CA SER A 83 5.60 5.44 7.63
C SER A 83 6.90 6.12 8.05
N GLU A 84 6.98 7.44 7.93
CA GLU A 84 8.14 8.22 8.38
C GLU A 84 8.34 8.08 9.89
N LEU A 85 7.27 8.22 10.68
CA LEU A 85 7.33 8.07 12.14
C LEU A 85 7.79 6.66 12.56
N ILE A 86 7.28 5.61 11.90
CA ILE A 86 7.74 4.24 12.14
C ILE A 86 9.23 4.10 11.78
N GLY A 87 9.64 4.65 10.63
CA GLY A 87 11.02 4.65 10.19
C GLY A 87 11.97 5.30 11.19
N ASP A 88 11.60 6.45 11.72
CA ASP A 88 12.38 7.17 12.73
C ASP A 88 12.52 6.40 14.05
N VAL A 89 11.43 5.80 14.53
CA VAL A 89 11.44 4.97 15.74
C VAL A 89 12.31 3.74 15.54
N PHE A 90 12.19 3.07 14.38
CA PHE A 90 12.99 1.91 14.04
C PHE A 90 14.48 2.24 13.95
N ASN A 91 14.84 3.31 13.22
CA ASN A 91 16.23 3.74 13.07
C ASN A 91 16.86 4.07 14.43
N LYS A 92 16.14 4.78 15.31
CA LYS A 92 16.61 5.05 16.67
C LYS A 92 16.80 3.76 17.48
N GLY A 93 15.84 2.83 17.40
CA GLY A 93 15.95 1.54 18.08
C GLY A 93 17.14 0.72 17.59
N MET A 94 17.37 0.69 16.28
CA MET A 94 18.50 -0.01 15.66
C MET A 94 19.84 0.62 16.04
N ASN A 95 19.94 1.95 16.06
CA ASN A 95 21.17 2.62 16.48
C ASN A 95 21.54 2.25 17.92
N VAL A 96 20.57 2.30 18.85
CA VAL A 96 20.80 1.88 20.25
C VAL A 96 21.20 0.41 20.33
N PHE A 97 20.54 -0.46 19.57
CA PHE A 97 20.90 -1.89 19.50
C PHE A 97 22.35 -2.09 19.01
N PHE A 98 22.77 -1.37 17.96
CA PHE A 98 24.13 -1.46 17.44
C PHE A 98 25.17 -0.86 18.39
N GLU A 99 24.85 0.23 19.10
CA GLU A 99 25.72 0.78 20.16
C GLU A 99 25.96 -0.24 21.26
N MET A 100 24.90 -0.90 21.75
CA MET A 100 24.99 -1.96 22.76
C MET A 100 25.83 -3.15 22.26
N LEU A 101 25.65 -3.56 21.01
CA LEU A 101 26.46 -4.63 20.42
C LEU A 101 27.93 -4.23 20.32
N ASN A 102 28.21 -3.00 19.89
CA ASN A 102 29.57 -2.51 19.77
C ASN A 102 30.26 -2.47 21.13
N GLU A 103 29.59 -1.97 22.18
CA GLU A 103 30.09 -1.95 23.55
C GLU A 103 30.39 -3.36 24.08
N ALA A 104 29.51 -4.33 23.82
CA ALA A 104 29.70 -5.72 24.23
C ALA A 104 30.80 -6.47 23.46
N VAL A 105 31.08 -6.10 22.21
CA VAL A 105 32.15 -6.69 21.39
C VAL A 105 33.51 -6.03 21.67
N SER A 106 33.51 -4.77 22.11
CA SER A 106 34.72 -4.02 22.44
C SER A 106 35.12 -4.08 23.93
N SER A 107 34.29 -4.70 24.78
CA SER A 107 34.61 -5.10 26.17
C SER A 107 35.31 -6.45 26.24
#